data_AF-A0A7Y1QBE9-F1
#
_entry.id   AF-A0A7Y1QBE9-F1
#
_cell.length_a   1.000
_cell.length_b   1.000
_cell.length_c   1.000
_cell.angle_alpha   90.00
_cell.angle_beta   90.00
_cell.angle_gamma   90.00
#
_symmetry.space_group_name_H-M   'P 1'
#
loop_
_entity.id
_entity.type
_entity.pdbx_description
1 polymer ?
#
loop_
_entity_poly.entity_id
_entity_poly.type
_entity_poly.pdbx_seq_one_letter_code
_entity_poly.pdbx_strand_id
1 'polypeptide(L)'
;MTTILPEGGAVSPQPAIVLEFINGETLSSASFSADTNYLHLIWQISCGLADIHSHEIIHRDIKPGNIKIDGEGVVKILDFGLSRNNAAAETRSIIGTPVFMAPELWGDQTIALTPPLMSTHLA
;
A
#
# COMPACT_ATOMS: atom_id res chain seq x y z
N MET A 1 11.14 -9.29 24.18
CA MET A 1 11.69 -10.64 24.00
C MET A 1 13.19 -10.49 23.80
N THR A 2 14.00 -10.93 24.77
CA THR A 2 15.46 -10.74 24.76
C THR A 2 16.10 -11.98 24.13
N THR A 3 16.69 -11.82 22.95
CA THR A 3 17.51 -12.85 22.31
C THR A 3 18.90 -12.81 22.94
N ILE A 4 19.31 -13.90 23.58
CA ILE A 4 20.68 -14.10 24.06
C ILE A 4 21.43 -14.89 22.97
N LEU A 5 22.52 -14.33 22.43
CA LEU A 5 23.42 -14.99 21.48
C LEU A 5 24.82 -15.18 22.08
N PRO A 6 25.61 -16.14 21.58
CA PRO A 6 26.94 -16.44 22.11
C PRO A 6 27.93 -15.31 21.80
N GLU A 7 28.63 -14.87 22.84
CA GLU A 7 29.97 -14.24 22.86
C GLU A 7 30.36 -13.36 21.63
N GLY A 8 30.28 -12.03 21.79
CA GLY A 8 31.26 -11.12 21.19
C GLY A 8 30.83 -10.21 20.02
N GLY A 9 29.60 -10.31 19.51
CA GLY A 9 29.10 -9.41 18.47
C GLY A 9 28.13 -8.36 19.03
N ALA A 10 28.50 -7.09 19.06
CA ALA A 10 27.56 -6.01 19.32
C ALA A 10 26.56 -5.92 18.14
N VAL A 11 25.39 -6.54 18.29
CA VAL A 11 24.30 -6.40 17.31
C VAL A 11 23.65 -5.06 17.54
N SER A 12 23.82 -4.12 16.60
CA SER A 12 23.04 -2.88 16.60
C SER A 12 21.55 -3.26 16.53
N PRO A 13 20.68 -2.69 17.39
CA PRO A 13 19.26 -2.98 17.33
C PRO A 13 18.74 -2.66 15.92
N GLN A 14 18.19 -3.68 15.26
CA GLN A 14 17.61 -3.51 13.94
C GLN A 14 16.22 -2.87 14.10
N PRO A 15 15.92 -1.78 13.37
CA PRO A 15 14.61 -1.14 13.47
C PRO A 15 13.53 -2.15 13.04
N ALA A 16 12.48 -2.27 13.84
CA ALA A 16 11.35 -3.15 13.59
C ALA A 16 10.05 -2.40 13.81
N ILE A 17 9.04 -2.74 13.01
CA ILE A 17 7.67 -2.22 13.18
C ILE A 17 6.82 -3.39 13.70
N VAL A 18 6.13 -3.17 14.81
CA VAL A 18 5.14 -4.13 15.35
C VAL A 18 3.76 -3.62 14.96
N LEU A 19 3.00 -4.44 14.25
CA LEU A 19 1.67 -4.14 13.74
C LEU A 19 0.66 -5.17 14.26
N GLU A 20 -0.62 -4.91 14.01
CA GLU A 20 -1.66 -5.92 14.22
C GLU A 20 -1.37 -7.19 13.41
N PHE A 21 -1.66 -8.36 14.01
CA PHE A 21 -1.66 -9.61 13.28
C PHE A 21 -3.00 -9.76 12.56
N ILE A 22 -2.95 -9.82 11.24
CA ILE A 22 -4.13 -9.99 10.41
C ILE A 22 -4.26 -11.47 10.07
N ASN A 23 -5.31 -12.12 10.56
CA ASN A 23 -5.60 -13.51 10.25
C ASN A 23 -6.26 -13.61 8.87
N GLY A 24 -5.53 -14.08 7.86
CA GLY A 24 -6.03 -14.22 6.48
C GLY A 24 -4.92 -14.26 5.44
N GLU A 25 -5.28 -14.12 4.16
CA GLU A 25 -4.35 -14.17 3.02
C GLU A 25 -4.31 -12.85 2.25
N THR A 26 -3.21 -12.64 1.53
CA THR A 26 -3.09 -11.50 0.62
C THR A 26 -3.89 -11.77 -0.66
N LEU A 27 -4.23 -10.73 -1.40
CA LEU A 27 -4.92 -10.90 -2.68
C LEU A 27 -4.05 -11.59 -3.74
N SER A 28 -2.74 -11.76 -3.51
CA SER A 28 -1.85 -12.49 -4.43
C SER A 28 -2.16 -13.99 -4.53
N SER A 29 -2.70 -14.61 -3.47
CA SER A 29 -3.10 -16.02 -3.48
C SER A 29 -4.59 -16.21 -3.81
N ALA A 30 -5.35 -15.12 -3.88
CA ALA A 30 -6.78 -15.18 -4.10
C ALA A 30 -7.13 -15.38 -5.59
N SER A 31 -8.15 -16.20 -5.84
CA SER A 31 -8.80 -16.32 -7.14
C SER A 31 -10.09 -15.51 -7.13
N PHE A 32 -10.30 -14.69 -8.15
CA PHE A 32 -11.45 -13.79 -8.22
C PHE A 32 -12.37 -14.18 -9.38
N SER A 33 -13.65 -14.37 -9.08
CA SER A 33 -14.75 -14.24 -10.04
C SER A 33 -15.23 -12.79 -10.07
N ALA A 34 -15.60 -12.29 -11.24
CA ALA A 34 -16.22 -10.96 -11.36
C ALA A 34 -17.67 -11.00 -10.84
N ASP A 35 -17.81 -11.02 -9.52
CA ASP A 35 -19.08 -11.10 -8.80
C ASP A 35 -19.25 -9.93 -7.81
N THR A 36 -20.33 -9.93 -7.04
CA THR A 36 -20.62 -8.90 -6.04
C THR A 36 -19.55 -8.83 -4.94
N ASN A 37 -18.87 -9.93 -4.61
CA ASN A 37 -17.79 -9.93 -3.63
C ASN A 37 -16.58 -9.17 -4.16
N TYR A 38 -16.29 -9.31 -5.45
CA TYR A 38 -15.22 -8.57 -6.12
C TYR A 38 -15.50 -7.05 -6.13
N LEU A 39 -16.74 -6.64 -6.39
CA LEU A 39 -17.13 -5.22 -6.30
C LEU A 39 -17.01 -4.67 -4.88
N HIS A 40 -17.42 -5.45 -3.87
CA HIS A 40 -17.29 -5.07 -2.47
C HIS A 40 -15.83 -4.92 -2.05
N LEU A 41 -14.96 -5.81 -2.52
CA LEU A 41 -13.51 -5.73 -2.32
C LEU A 41 -12.92 -4.43 -2.88
N ILE A 42 -13.22 -4.12 -4.14
CA ILE A 42 -12.75 -2.89 -4.79
C ILE A 42 -13.24 -1.65 -4.04
N TRP A 43 -14.50 -1.67 -3.58
CA TRP A 43 -15.06 -0.58 -2.80
C TRP A 43 -14.30 -0.37 -1.49
N GLN A 44 -14.03 -1.43 -0.71
CA GLN A 44 -13.26 -1.31 0.53
C GLN A 44 -11.83 -0.79 0.29
N ILE A 45 -11.14 -1.30 -0.75
CA ILE A 45 -9.80 -0.80 -1.14
C ILE A 45 -9.86 0.70 -1.46
N SER A 46 -10.88 1.12 -2.21
CA SER A 46 -11.05 2.51 -2.62
C SER A 46 -11.31 3.43 -1.42
N CYS A 47 -12.12 2.97 -0.46
CA CYS A 47 -12.34 3.69 0.80
C CYS A 47 -11.05 3.83 1.61
N GLY A 48 -10.28 2.76 1.75
CA GLY A 48 -8.99 2.81 2.46
C GLY A 48 -7.99 3.76 1.79
N LEU A 49 -7.93 3.76 0.46
CA LEU A 49 -7.11 4.71 -0.30
C LEU A 49 -7.55 6.16 -0.13
N ALA A 50 -8.86 6.42 -0.15
CA ALA A 50 -9.40 7.75 0.09
C ALA A 50 -9.03 8.25 1.50
N ASP A 51 -9.09 7.39 2.51
CA ASP A 51 -8.67 7.71 3.88
C ASP A 51 -7.17 8.04 3.97
N ILE A 52 -6.31 7.21 3.35
CA ILE A 52 -4.86 7.47 3.25
C ILE A 52 -4.58 8.82 2.59
N HIS A 53 -5.26 9.12 1.49
CA HIS A 53 -5.10 10.38 0.76
C HIS A 53 -5.62 11.58 1.57
N SER A 54 -6.67 11.43 2.37
CA SER A 54 -7.18 12.49 3.23
C SER A 54 -6.18 12.94 4.31
N HIS A 55 -5.24 12.06 4.65
CA HIS A 55 -4.11 12.36 5.54
C HIS A 55 -2.88 12.88 4.78
N GLU A 56 -3.05 13.30 3.52
CA GLU A 56 -1.98 13.75 2.64
C GLU A 56 -0.88 12.70 2.45
N ILE A 57 -1.21 11.41 2.54
CA ILE A 57 -0.26 10.32 2.32
C ILE A 57 -0.55 9.70 0.95
N ILE A 58 0.50 9.34 0.21
CA ILE A 58 0.40 8.58 -1.03
C ILE A 58 1.11 7.25 -0.81
N HIS A 59 0.40 6.14 -1.00
CA HIS A 59 0.92 4.80 -0.67
C HIS A 59 2.09 4.37 -1.58
N ARG A 60 1.94 4.58 -2.91
CA ARG A 60 2.92 4.28 -3.99
C ARG A 60 3.31 2.82 -4.22
N ASP A 61 2.68 1.85 -3.56
CA ASP A 61 2.92 0.42 -3.81
C ASP A 61 1.67 -0.42 -3.59
N ILE A 62 0.55 0.05 -4.17
CA ILE A 62 -0.69 -0.71 -4.16
C ILE A 62 -0.58 -1.88 -5.12
N LYS A 63 -0.69 -3.09 -4.57
CA LYS A 63 -0.63 -4.36 -5.29
C LYS A 63 -1.33 -5.45 -4.48
N PRO A 64 -1.72 -6.58 -5.09
CA PRO A 64 -2.37 -7.68 -4.39
C PRO A 64 -1.60 -8.19 -3.16
N GLY A 65 -0.26 -8.17 -3.20
CA GLY A 65 0.58 -8.59 -2.08
C GLY A 65 0.54 -7.66 -0.86
N ASN A 66 0.12 -6.41 -1.05
CA ASN A 66 0.00 -5.39 0.00
C ASN A 66 -1.46 -5.18 0.42
N ILE A 67 -2.37 -6.04 -0.02
CA ILE A 67 -3.77 -6.01 0.39
C ILE A 67 -4.11 -7.36 0.99
N LYS A 68 -4.68 -7.33 2.19
CA LYS A 68 -5.03 -8.53 2.94
C LYS A 68 -6.50 -8.49 3.35
N ILE A 69 -7.17 -9.65 3.33
CA ILE A 69 -8.53 -9.80 3.84
C ILE A 69 -8.43 -10.60 5.14
N ASP A 70 -9.05 -10.12 6.20
CA ASP A 70 -9.12 -10.88 7.45
C ASP A 70 -10.27 -11.90 7.46
N GLY A 71 -10.35 -12.70 8.53
CA GLY A 71 -11.41 -13.71 8.70
C GLY A 71 -12.83 -13.16 8.79
N GLU A 72 -13.01 -11.84 8.96
CA GLU A 72 -14.31 -11.17 8.98
C GLU A 72 -14.66 -10.53 7.63
N GLY A 73 -13.78 -10.64 6.63
CA GLY A 73 -13.97 -10.06 5.31
C GLY A 73 -13.57 -8.58 5.21
N VAL A 74 -12.82 -8.07 6.19
CA VAL A 74 -12.33 -6.68 6.18
C VAL A 74 -11.01 -6.59 5.42
N VAL A 75 -10.95 -5.64 4.49
CA VAL A 75 -9.75 -5.34 3.71
C VAL A 75 -8.81 -4.45 4.51
N LYS A 76 -7.52 -4.81 4.52
CA LYS A 76 -6.44 -4.06 5.13
C LYS A 76 -5.34 -3.78 4.12
N ILE A 77 -4.97 -2.51 3.98
CA ILE A 77 -3.87 -2.05 3.13
C ILE A 77 -2.58 -2.06 3.97
N LEU A 78 -1.53 -2.67 3.43
CA LEU A 78 -0.27 -2.95 4.11
C LEU A 78 0.91 -2.29 3.39
N ASP A 79 2.03 -2.20 4.12
CA ASP A 79 3.34 -1.78 3.59
C ASP A 79 3.40 -0.33 3.07
N PHE A 80 3.48 0.60 4.03
CA PHE A 80 3.73 2.01 3.78
C PHE A 80 5.22 2.35 3.60
N GLY A 81 6.09 1.35 3.38
CA GLY A 81 7.54 1.56 3.26
C GLY A 81 7.94 2.51 2.12
N LEU A 82 7.11 2.56 1.07
CA LEU A 82 7.27 3.47 -0.05
C LEU A 82 6.38 4.71 0.03
N SER A 83 5.62 4.92 1.10
CA SER A 83 4.70 6.04 1.19
C SER A 83 5.38 7.40 1.37
N ARG A 84 4.72 8.47 0.94
CA ARG A 84 5.21 9.86 1.04
C ARG A 84 4.08 10.81 1.38
N ASN A 85 4.42 11.91 2.06
CA ASN A 85 3.50 13.02 2.24
C ASN A 85 3.36 13.80 0.92
N ASN A 86 2.13 14.16 0.57
CA ASN A 86 1.74 14.83 -0.67
C ASN A 86 2.39 16.21 -0.81
N ALA A 87 2.70 16.89 0.31
CA ALA A 87 3.36 18.19 0.30
C ALA A 87 4.79 18.18 -0.30
N ALA A 88 5.39 17.00 -0.50
CA ALA A 88 6.71 16.82 -1.09
C ALA A 88 6.70 15.93 -2.36
N ALA A 89 5.54 15.80 -3.02
CA ALA A 89 5.32 14.82 -4.09
C ALA A 89 5.96 15.20 -5.45
N GLU A 90 7.27 15.34 -5.47
CA GLU A 90 8.08 15.09 -6.66
C GLU A 90 8.61 13.65 -6.58
N THR A 91 8.07 12.75 -7.40
CA THR A 91 8.68 11.43 -7.55
C THR A 91 9.66 11.51 -8.72
N ARG A 92 10.96 11.49 -8.41
CA ARG A 92 11.99 11.09 -9.37
C ARG A 92 12.17 9.58 -9.27
N SER A 93 12.24 8.91 -10.42
CA SER A 93 12.40 7.46 -10.61
C SER A 93 11.16 6.59 -10.44
N ILE A 94 11.13 5.51 -11.22
CA ILE A 94 10.15 4.41 -11.16
C ILE A 94 10.22 3.76 -9.77
N ILE A 95 9.26 4.07 -8.89
CA ILE A 95 9.15 3.50 -7.54
C ILE A 95 7.83 2.76 -7.44
N GLY A 96 7.87 1.49 -7.03
CA GLY A 96 6.70 0.61 -6.90
C GLY A 96 6.86 -0.66 -7.73
N THR A 97 5.81 -1.49 -7.75
CA THR A 97 5.80 -2.72 -8.54
C THR A 97 5.34 -2.43 -9.99
N PRO A 98 6.20 -2.56 -11.02
CA PRO A 98 5.95 -1.97 -12.35
C PRO A 98 4.63 -2.37 -13.03
N VAL A 99 4.14 -3.59 -12.78
CA VAL A 99 2.89 -4.10 -13.39
C VAL A 99 1.62 -3.51 -12.78
N PHE A 100 1.69 -2.87 -11.61
CA PHE A 100 0.57 -2.21 -10.92
C PHE A 100 0.69 -0.69 -10.96
N MET A 101 1.65 -0.19 -11.72
CA MET A 101 1.96 1.23 -11.79
C MET A 101 1.05 1.91 -12.82
N ALA A 102 0.57 3.11 -12.48
CA ALA A 102 -0.17 3.93 -13.42
C ALA A 102 0.75 4.35 -14.59
N PRO A 103 0.27 4.35 -15.85
CA PRO A 103 1.09 4.49 -17.04
C PRO A 103 1.86 5.82 -17.10
N GLU A 104 1.35 6.88 -16.47
CA GLU A 104 2.03 8.16 -16.36
C GLU A 104 3.35 8.08 -15.60
N LEU A 105 3.52 7.11 -14.69
CA LEU A 105 4.74 6.91 -13.91
C LEU A 105 5.84 6.16 -14.70
N TRP A 106 5.56 5.70 -15.91
CA TRP A 106 6.55 5.11 -16.81
C TRP A 106 7.35 6.20 -17.54
N GLY A 107 8.35 6.77 -16.87
CA GLY A 107 9.30 7.69 -17.50
C GLY A 107 10.20 8.43 -16.50
N ASP A 108 11.24 9.11 -16.99
CA ASP A 108 12.13 9.98 -16.20
C ASP A 108 11.54 11.38 -15.92
N GLN A 109 10.25 11.56 -16.21
CA GLN A 109 9.54 12.83 -16.02
C GLN A 109 9.17 13.00 -14.54
N THR A 110 9.44 14.18 -13.97
CA THR A 110 8.94 14.52 -12.63
C THR A 110 7.44 14.74 -12.72
N ILE A 111 6.66 13.81 -12.19
CA ILE A 111 5.20 13.92 -12.15
C ILE A 111 4.85 14.54 -10.80
N ALA A 112 4.43 15.79 -10.84
CA ALA A 112 3.74 16.38 -9.71
C ALA A 112 2.43 15.60 -9.53
N LEU A 113 2.25 14.98 -8.36
CA LEU A 113 0.97 14.42 -7.95
C LEU A 113 0.07 15.62 -7.61
N THR A 114 -0.35 16.33 -8.66
CA THR A 114 -1.28 17.43 -8.50
C THR A 114 -2.61 16.86 -7.98
N PRO A 115 -3.46 17.69 -7.37
CA PRO A 115 -4.79 17.26 -6.90
C PRO A 115 -5.88 16.94 -7.98
N PRO A 116 -5.70 16.93 -9.32
CA PRO A 116 -6.85 16.83 -10.22
C PRO A 116 -7.38 15.39 -10.40
N LEU A 117 -6.83 14.37 -9.73
CA LEU A 117 -7.50 13.07 -9.65
C LEU A 117 -8.70 13.07 -8.66
N MET A 118 -8.93 14.15 -7.90
CA MET A 118 -10.01 14.23 -6.91
C MET A 118 -11.40 14.62 -7.47
N SER A 119 -11.56 14.92 -8.76
CA SER A 119 -12.88 15.33 -9.25
C SER A 119 -13.03 15.24 -10.77
N THR A 120 -13.50 14.10 -11.29
CA THR A 120 -14.46 14.03 -12.43
C THR A 120 -14.87 12.58 -12.74
N HIS A 121 -15.92 12.09 -12.08
CA HIS A 121 -17.04 11.32 -12.65
C HIS A 121 -17.70 10.48 -11.55
N LEU A 122 -18.61 11.12 -10.80
CA LEU A 122 -19.82 10.51 -10.26
C LEU A 122 -20.74 11.68 -9.87
N ALA A 123 -21.41 12.20 -10.90
CA ALA A 123 -22.68 12.91 -10.80
C ALA A 123 -23.60 12.26 -11.83
#